data_AF-A0A947A3C5-F1
#
_entry.id   AF-A0A947A3C5-F1
#
_cell.length_a   1.000
_cell.length_b   1.000
_cell.length_c   1.000
_cell.angle_alpha   90.00
_cell.angle_beta   90.00
_cell.angle_gamma   90.00
#
_symmetry.space_group_name_H-M   'P 1'
#
loop_
_entity.id
_entity.type
_entity.pdbx_description
1 polymer ?
#
loop_
_entity_poly.entity_id
_entity_poly.type
_entity_poly.pdbx_seq_one_letter_code
_entity_poly.pdbx_strand_id
1 'polypeptide(L)'
;MRNFSVLVLLIWVASCNVKQEPIVVSAEELHGAVDKVTDIMVHDIFSPPVASRIYAYPNIAAFEIMVLNNEKYNSLSGQVRELNPIPKPEAGKEINYPLAALIAHMDVSRRLIFTEEKIVV
;
A
#
# COMPACT_ATOMS: atom_id res chain seq x y z
N MET A 1 -16.49 -42.66 -28.46
CA MET A 1 -15.70 -42.36 -27.24
C MET A 1 -14.47 -41.48 -27.52
N ARG A 2 -13.68 -41.73 -28.58
CA ARG A 2 -12.51 -40.91 -28.95
C ARG A 2 -12.84 -39.42 -29.22
N ASN A 3 -13.99 -39.14 -29.82
CA ASN A 3 -14.41 -37.80 -30.23
C ASN A 3 -14.88 -36.93 -29.04
N PHE A 4 -15.42 -37.57 -27.99
CA PHE A 4 -15.86 -36.89 -26.77
C PHE A 4 -14.66 -36.45 -25.92
N SER A 5 -13.60 -37.27 -25.88
CA SER A 5 -12.35 -36.94 -25.20
C SER A 5 -11.66 -35.71 -25.81
N VAL A 6 -11.70 -35.57 -27.15
CA VAL A 6 -11.15 -34.40 -27.85
C VAL A 6 -11.97 -33.12 -27.56
N LEU A 7 -13.29 -33.23 -27.46
CA LEU A 7 -14.16 -32.10 -27.14
C LEU A 7 -13.92 -31.58 -25.71
N VAL A 8 -13.74 -32.49 -24.75
CA VAL A 8 -13.41 -32.14 -23.36
C VAL A 8 -12.03 -31.49 -23.26
N LEU A 9 -11.06 -31.98 -24.03
CA LEU A 9 -9.71 -31.39 -24.07
C LEU A 9 -9.74 -29.96 -24.64
N LEU A 10 -10.54 -29.72 -25.69
CA LEU A 10 -10.70 -28.39 -26.31
C LEU A 10 -11.36 -27.36 -25.38
N ILE A 11 -12.33 -27.77 -24.57
CA ILE A 11 -12.98 -26.92 -23.57
C ILE A 11 -12.00 -26.54 -22.45
N TRP A 12 -11.07 -27.43 -22.10
CA TRP A 12 -10.07 -27.19 -21.06
C TRP A 12 -9.06 -26.10 -21.45
N VAL A 13 -8.63 -26.05 -22.72
CA VAL A 13 -7.69 -25.02 -23.20
C VAL A 13 -8.35 -23.63 -23.30
N ALA A 14 -9.65 -23.57 -23.57
CA ALA A 14 -10.38 -22.31 -23.70
C ALA A 14 -10.63 -21.58 -22.36
N SER A 15 -10.51 -22.26 -21.22
CA SER A 15 -10.77 -21.68 -19.90
C SER A 15 -9.59 -20.89 -19.30
N CYS A 16 -8.42 -20.85 -19.96
CA CYS A 16 -7.20 -20.19 -19.46
C CYS A 16 -7.01 -18.76 -20.00
N ASN A 17 -8.04 -17.91 -19.88
CA ASN A 17 -7.91 -16.46 -20.11
C ASN A 17 -8.23 -15.69 -18.83
N VAL A 18 -7.31 -15.73 -17.86
CA VAL A 18 -7.37 -14.86 -16.69
C VAL A 18 -6.95 -13.46 -17.14
N LYS A 19 -7.92 -12.56 -17.31
CA LYS A 19 -7.63 -11.15 -17.53
C LYS A 19 -7.04 -10.59 -16.24
N GLN A 20 -5.80 -10.12 -16.29
CA GLN A 20 -5.19 -9.39 -15.19
C GLN A 20 -5.73 -7.96 -15.24
N GLU A 21 -6.67 -7.64 -14.35
CA GLU A 21 -7.14 -6.26 -14.21
C GLU A 21 -6.10 -5.44 -13.44
N PRO A 22 -5.78 -4.22 -13.91
CA PRO A 22 -4.84 -3.37 -13.19
C PRO A 22 -5.45 -2.94 -11.86
N ILE A 23 -4.67 -3.02 -10.78
CA ILE A 23 -5.07 -2.51 -9.47
C ILE A 23 -5.00 -0.98 -9.53
N VAL A 24 -6.14 -0.32 -9.42
CA VAL A 24 -6.21 1.14 -9.33
C VAL A 24 -6.42 1.51 -7.88
N VAL A 25 -5.50 2.30 -7.31
CA VAL A 25 -5.62 2.85 -5.96
C VAL A 25 -5.90 4.33 -6.08
N SER A 26 -7.02 4.77 -5.54
CA SER A 26 -7.42 6.17 -5.50
C SER A 26 -6.99 6.83 -4.18
N ALA A 27 -7.36 8.08 -3.97
CA ALA A 27 -7.12 8.76 -2.70
C ALA A 27 -8.00 8.20 -1.56
N GLU A 28 -9.14 7.60 -1.90
CA GLU A 28 -10.12 7.12 -0.92
C GLU A 28 -9.57 5.97 -0.09
N GLU A 29 -8.75 5.10 -0.67
CA GLU A 29 -8.11 4.00 0.06
C GLU A 29 -7.14 4.52 1.11
N LEU A 30 -6.41 5.61 0.82
CA LEU A 30 -5.54 6.25 1.80
C LEU A 30 -6.35 6.95 2.90
N HIS A 31 -7.43 7.66 2.54
CA HIS A 31 -8.33 8.26 3.54
C HIS A 31 -8.93 7.20 4.46
N GLY A 32 -9.41 6.08 3.90
CA GLY A 32 -9.93 4.96 4.68
C GLY A 32 -8.89 4.35 5.62
N ALA A 33 -7.62 4.29 5.21
CA ALA A 33 -6.54 3.86 6.10
C ALA A 33 -6.30 4.85 7.26
N VAL A 34 -6.33 6.16 6.99
CA VAL A 34 -6.19 7.21 8.00
C VAL A 34 -7.37 7.20 8.98
N ASP A 35 -8.60 7.05 8.48
CA ASP A 35 -9.81 6.97 9.31
C ASP A 35 -9.75 5.75 10.22
N LYS A 36 -9.32 4.60 9.68
CA LYS A 36 -9.13 3.38 10.46
C LYS A 36 -8.12 3.57 11.60
N VAL A 37 -7.00 4.24 11.33
CA VAL A 37 -5.98 4.56 12.34
C VAL A 37 -6.56 5.52 13.38
N THR A 38 -7.38 6.49 12.96
CA THR A 38 -8.06 7.43 13.84
C THR A 38 -9.01 6.72 14.81
N ASP A 39 -9.84 5.80 14.31
CA ASP A 39 -10.74 4.99 15.15
C ASP A 39 -9.96 4.16 16.18
N ILE A 40 -8.84 3.57 15.76
CA ILE A 40 -7.97 2.80 16.66
C ILE A 40 -7.35 3.73 17.70
N MET A 41 -6.93 4.94 17.31
CA MET A 41 -6.34 5.87 18.27
C MET A 41 -7.31 6.32 19.35
N VAL A 42 -8.59 6.49 19.00
CA VAL A 42 -9.66 6.76 19.97
C VAL A 42 -9.84 5.57 20.90
N HIS A 43 -9.90 4.36 20.35
CA HIS A 43 -10.04 3.12 21.12
C HIS A 43 -8.86 2.89 22.08
N ASP A 44 -7.64 3.18 21.63
CA ASP A 44 -6.40 2.98 22.39
C ASP A 44 -6.04 4.20 23.28
N ILE A 45 -6.87 5.25 23.29
CA ILE A 45 -6.78 6.43 24.14
C ILE A 45 -5.40 7.11 24.03
N PHE A 46 -4.97 7.36 22.80
CA PHE A 46 -3.72 8.11 22.58
C PHE A 46 -3.91 9.60 22.88
N SER A 47 -2.90 10.19 23.53
CA SER A 47 -2.88 11.64 23.79
C SER A 47 -2.64 12.44 22.49
N PRO A 48 -3.06 13.72 22.41
CA PRO A 48 -2.85 14.56 21.24
C PRO A 48 -1.40 14.62 20.70
N PRO A 49 -0.34 14.77 21.54
CA PRO A 49 1.02 14.76 21.00
C PRO A 49 1.41 13.39 20.42
N VAL A 50 0.94 12.29 20.99
CA VAL A 50 1.23 10.95 20.47
C VAL A 50 0.48 10.70 19.15
N ALA A 51 -0.77 11.15 19.05
CA ALA A 51 -1.54 11.08 17.80
C ALA A 51 -0.83 11.81 16.65
N SER A 52 -0.23 12.97 16.91
CA SER A 52 0.54 13.70 15.88
C SER A 52 1.69 12.85 15.29
N ARG A 53 2.37 12.07 16.13
CA ARG A 53 3.42 11.14 15.72
C ARG A 53 2.85 9.99 14.87
N ILE A 54 1.71 9.44 15.28
CA ILE A 54 1.05 8.33 14.59
C ILE A 54 0.61 8.75 13.19
N TYR A 55 0.14 9.99 12.98
CA TYR A 55 -0.18 10.47 11.63
C TYR A 55 1.05 10.80 10.76
N ALA A 56 2.12 11.33 11.36
CA ALA A 56 3.24 11.86 10.58
C ALA A 56 4.05 10.75 9.87
N TYR A 57 4.48 9.72 10.61
CA TYR A 57 5.41 8.71 10.06
C TYR A 57 4.81 7.86 8.92
N PRO A 58 3.57 7.36 8.99
CA PRO A 58 2.93 6.62 7.89
C PRO A 58 2.79 7.47 6.63
N ASN A 59 2.45 8.75 6.79
CA ASN A 59 2.33 9.68 5.67
C ASN A 59 3.67 10.00 5.03
N ILE A 60 4.75 10.16 5.82
CA ILE A 60 6.11 10.33 5.29
C ILE A 60 6.51 9.08 4.49
N ALA A 61 6.24 7.87 4.99
CA ALA A 61 6.57 6.63 4.29
C ALA A 61 5.84 6.50 2.94
N ALA A 62 4.53 6.77 2.92
CA ALA A 62 3.75 6.78 1.69
C ALA A 62 4.22 7.86 0.71
N PHE A 63 4.50 9.07 1.21
CA PHE A 63 4.97 10.19 0.40
C PHE A 63 6.30 9.90 -0.29
N GLU A 64 7.28 9.36 0.43
CA GLU A 64 8.59 9.03 -0.16
C GLU A 64 8.47 8.02 -1.30
N ILE A 65 7.54 7.05 -1.22
CA ILE A 65 7.27 6.10 -2.31
C ILE A 65 6.63 6.81 -3.51
N MET A 66 5.68 7.72 -3.27
CA MET A 66 5.02 8.47 -4.34
C MET A 66 5.99 9.40 -5.08
N VAL A 67 6.99 9.95 -4.39
CA VAL A 67 8.05 10.79 -4.99
C VAL A 67 8.89 10.02 -6.01
N LEU A 68 9.11 8.71 -5.81
CA LEU A 68 9.94 7.90 -6.73
C LEU A 68 9.44 7.87 -8.17
N ASN A 69 8.14 8.07 -8.37
CA ASN A 69 7.49 8.05 -9.68
C ASN A 69 6.81 9.38 -10.05
N ASN A 70 7.14 10.47 -9.35
CA ASN A 70 6.52 11.77 -9.59
C ASN A 70 7.50 12.92 -9.40
N GLU A 71 8.02 13.42 -10.53
CA GLU A 71 8.98 14.53 -10.59
C GLU A 71 8.42 15.87 -10.07
N LYS A 72 7.10 15.98 -9.87
CA LYS A 72 6.49 17.20 -9.29
C LYS A 72 6.73 17.30 -7.78
N TYR A 73 7.11 16.22 -7.12
CA TYR A 73 7.36 16.18 -5.69
C TYR A 73 8.85 16.00 -5.41
N ASN A 74 9.33 16.71 -4.39
CA ASN A 74 10.69 16.56 -3.91
C ASN A 74 10.69 15.66 -2.67
N SER A 75 11.67 14.75 -2.57
CA SER A 75 11.86 13.93 -1.37
C SER A 75 12.06 14.80 -0.14
N LEU A 76 11.50 14.35 0.98
CA LEU A 76 11.70 14.92 2.31
C LEU A 76 13.07 14.55 2.90
N SER A 77 13.80 13.63 2.27
CA SER A 77 15.17 13.33 2.69
C SER A 77 16.05 14.58 2.58
N GLY A 78 16.79 14.87 3.64
CA GLY A 78 17.55 16.12 3.78
C GLY A 78 16.73 17.34 4.22
N GLN A 79 15.39 17.23 4.28
CA GLN A 79 14.51 18.27 4.84
C GLN A 79 14.03 17.89 6.25
N VAL A 80 13.59 16.64 6.41
CA VAL A 80 13.23 16.06 7.72
C VAL A 80 14.49 15.57 8.42
N ARG A 81 14.64 15.95 9.68
CA ARG A 81 15.78 15.57 10.52
C ARG A 81 15.89 14.04 10.58
N GLU A 82 17.09 13.52 10.32
CA GLU A 82 17.40 12.07 10.36
C GLU A 82 16.68 11.21 9.30
N LEU A 83 15.99 11.81 8.32
CA LEU A 83 15.39 11.05 7.21
C LEU A 83 16.41 10.80 6.09
N ASN A 84 16.89 9.57 6.01
CA ASN A 84 17.73 9.09 4.91
C ASN A 84 16.88 8.74 3.67
N PRO A 85 17.46 8.75 2.46
CA PRO A 85 16.75 8.35 1.25
C PRO A 85 16.22 6.91 1.35
N ILE A 86 15.01 6.68 0.85
CA ILE A 86 14.44 5.33 0.77
C ILE A 86 15.11 4.49 -0.33
N PRO A 87 15.13 3.15 -0.20
CA PRO A 87 15.66 2.28 -1.25
C PRO A 87 14.90 2.46 -2.56
N LYS A 88 15.64 2.45 -3.67
CA LYS A 88 15.04 2.47 -5.00
C LYS A 88 14.60 1.05 -5.41
N PRO A 89 13.51 0.93 -6.17
CA PRO A 89 13.09 -0.36 -6.69
C PRO A 89 14.11 -0.96 -7.66
N GLU A 90 14.14 -2.29 -7.75
CA GLU A 90 14.98 -2.99 -8.70
C GLU A 90 14.63 -2.61 -10.15
N ALA A 91 15.65 -2.42 -10.98
CA ALA A 91 15.47 -2.08 -12.38
C ALA A 91 14.69 -3.18 -13.12
N GLY A 92 13.68 -2.77 -13.90
CA GLY A 92 12.89 -3.67 -14.74
C GLY A 92 11.70 -4.33 -14.04
N LYS A 93 11.45 -4.06 -12.75
CA LYS A 93 10.20 -4.47 -12.09
C LYS A 93 9.12 -3.41 -12.30
N GLU A 94 7.96 -3.83 -12.77
CA GLU A 94 6.76 -2.99 -12.78
C GLU A 94 6.20 -2.88 -11.36
N ILE A 95 6.08 -1.66 -10.86
CA ILE A 95 5.60 -1.37 -9.51
C ILE A 95 4.42 -0.42 -9.58
N ASN A 96 3.36 -0.81 -8.87
CA ASN A 96 2.24 0.07 -8.58
C ASN A 96 2.60 0.96 -7.38
N TYR A 97 3.15 2.14 -7.64
CA TYR A 97 3.57 3.08 -6.59
C TYR A 97 2.43 3.50 -5.64
N PRO A 98 1.21 3.82 -6.13
CA PRO A 98 0.06 4.07 -5.25
C PRO A 98 -0.23 2.92 -4.29
N LEU A 99 -0.22 1.67 -4.77
CA LEU A 99 -0.43 0.50 -3.94
C LEU A 99 0.71 0.30 -2.93
N ALA A 100 1.97 0.45 -3.36
CA ALA A 100 3.13 0.37 -2.47
C ALA A 100 3.09 1.45 -1.37
N ALA A 101 2.65 2.67 -1.72
CA ALA A 101 2.49 3.77 -0.78
C ALA A 101 1.40 3.48 0.26
N LEU A 102 0.26 2.92 -0.16
CA LEU A 102 -0.81 2.50 0.75
C LEU A 102 -0.34 1.40 1.70
N ILE A 103 0.33 0.37 1.19
CA ILE A 103 0.90 -0.72 1.99
C ILE A 103 1.89 -0.17 3.03
N ALA A 104 2.78 0.75 2.62
CA ALA A 104 3.73 1.37 3.53
C ALA A 104 3.03 2.20 4.61
N HIS A 105 1.99 2.96 4.25
CA HIS A 105 1.17 3.68 5.22
C HIS A 105 0.60 2.71 6.26
N MET A 106 -0.06 1.64 5.81
CA MET A 106 -0.72 0.68 6.70
C MET A 106 0.27 -0.07 7.60
N ASP A 107 1.41 -0.51 7.08
CA ASP A 107 2.43 -1.22 7.87
C ASP A 107 3.08 -0.31 8.92
N VAL A 108 3.41 0.94 8.58
CA VAL A 108 3.96 1.89 9.56
C VAL A 108 2.90 2.26 10.61
N SER A 109 1.66 2.52 10.18
CA SER A 109 0.54 2.79 11.09
C SER A 109 0.34 1.65 12.10
N ARG A 110 0.33 0.40 11.62
CA ARG A 110 0.19 -0.79 12.46
C ARG A 110 1.26 -0.86 13.56
N ARG A 111 2.52 -0.53 13.25
CA ARG A 111 3.63 -0.56 14.24
C ARG A 111 3.58 0.55 15.28
N LEU A 112 2.68 1.53 15.12
CA LEU A 112 2.59 2.71 15.99
C LEU A 112 1.37 2.69 16.92
N ILE A 113 0.48 1.72 16.76
CA ILE A 113 -0.72 1.49 17.59
C ILE A 113 -0.53 0.24 18.48
N PHE A 114 -1.39 0.06 19.48
CA PHE A 114 -1.31 -1.15 20.33
C PHE A 114 -2.11 -2.31 19.74
N THR A 115 -3.29 -2.03 19.19
CA THR A 115 -4.16 -3.07 18.64
C THR A 115 -3.80 -3.40 17.18
N GLU A 116 -2.62 -3.98 16.95
CA GLU A 116 -2.10 -4.25 15.60
C GLU A 116 -3.04 -5.10 14.74
N GLU A 117 -3.73 -6.08 15.32
CA GLU A 117 -4.65 -6.96 14.59
C GLU A 117 -5.82 -6.24 13.90
N LYS A 118 -6.10 -4.97 14.24
CA LYS A 118 -7.13 -4.16 13.58
C LYS A 118 -6.70 -3.59 12.23
N ILE A 119 -5.41 -3.69 11.88
CA ILE A 119 -4.87 -3.30 10.57
C ILE A 119 -4.33 -4.55 9.87
N VAL A 120 -5.01 -4.94 8.78
CA VAL A 120 -4.56 -6.00 7.87
C VAL A 120 -3.96 -5.33 6.65
N VAL A 121 -2.67 -5.57 6.42
CA VAL A 121 -1.91 -5.10 5.25
C VAL A 121 -2.08 -6.08 4.10
#